data_AF-A0A6I3HHF6-F1
#
_entry.id   AF-A0A6I3HHF6-F1
#
_cell.length_a   1.000
_cell.length_b   1.000
_cell.length_c   1.000
_cell.angle_alpha   90.00
_cell.angle_beta   90.00
_cell.angle_gamma   90.00
#
_symmetry.space_group_name_H-M   'P 1'
#
loop_
_entity.id
_entity.type
_entity.pdbx_description
1 polymer ?
#
loop_
_entity_poly.entity_id
_entity_poly.type
_entity_poly.pdbx_seq_one_letter_code
_entity_poly.pdbx_strand_id
1 'polypeptide(L)' 'LDGIGPVIAKRIIEYRKVNGPFATVEDLQKVSGIGTAKFAIIKSKLRV' A
#
# COMPACT_ATOMS: atom_id res chain seq x y z
N LEU A 1 12.25 -6.15 -2.91
CA LEU A 1 11.35 -5.02 -2.58
C LEU A 1 11.31 -4.88 -1.07
N ASP A 2 12.35 -4.30 -0.47
CA ASP A 2 12.40 -4.16 0.99
C ASP A 2 11.33 -3.18 1.46
N GLY A 3 10.44 -3.63 2.36
CA GLY A 3 9.36 -2.83 2.95
C GLY A 3 7.95 -3.38 2.70
N ILE A 4 7.70 -4.08 1.59
CA ILE A 4 6.42 -4.75 1.30
C ILE A 4 6.66 -6.26 1.25
N GLY A 5 6.33 -6.94 2.35
CA GLY A 5 6.30 -8.41 2.37
C GLY A 5 5.07 -8.96 1.63
N PRO A 6 5.06 -10.27 1.30
CA PRO A 6 3.98 -10.92 0.55
C PRO A 6 2.60 -10.73 1.19
N VAL A 7 2.53 -10.65 2.53
CA VAL A 7 1.29 -10.38 3.28
C VAL A 7 0.70 -9.03 2.94
N ILE A 8 1.52 -7.97 2.91
CA ILE A 8 1.04 -6.61 2.61
C ILE A 8 0.65 -6.51 1.14
N ALA A 9 1.43 -7.11 0.24
CA ALA A 9 1.10 -7.15 -1.19
C ALA A 9 -0.27 -7.80 -1.43
N LYS A 10 -0.56 -8.94 -0.76
CA LYS A 10 -1.87 -9.58 -0.81
C LYS A 10 -2.98 -8.63 -0.33
N ARG A 11 -2.77 -7.92 0.79
CA ARG A 11 -3.77 -6.97 1.33
C ARG A 11 -4.03 -5.79 0.40
N ILE A 12 -3.02 -5.28 -0.32
CA ILE A 12 -3.21 -4.22 -1.31
C ILE A 12 -4.14 -4.70 -2.43
N ILE A 13 -3.91 -5.92 -2.93
CA ILE A 13 -4.75 -6.52 -3.99
C ILE A 13 -6.18 -6.72 -3.49
N GLU A 14 -6.36 -7.29 -2.29
CA GLU A 14 -7.68 -7.51 -1.71
C GLU A 14 -8.42 -6.20 -1.45
N TYR A 15 -7.73 -5.18 -0.91
CA TYR A 15 -8.31 -3.85 -0.74
C TYR A 15 -8.81 -3.29 -2.07
N ARG A 16 -8.01 -3.41 -3.15
CA ARG A 16 -8.38 -2.93 -4.48
C ARG A 16 -9.58 -3.68 -5.07
N LYS A 17 -9.72 -4.98 -4.81
CA LYS A 17 -10.88 -5.76 -5.26
C LYS A 17 -12.17 -5.35 -4.57
N VAL A 18 -12.12 -5.07 -3.27
CA VAL A 18 -13.30 -4.74 -2.45
C VAL A 18 -13.69 -3.27 -2.57
N ASN A 19 -12.72 -2.36 -2.57
CA ASN A 19 -12.94 -0.91 -2.49
C ASN A 19 -12.74 -0.20 -3.84
N GLY A 20 -12.29 -0.93 -4.88
CA GLY A 20 -11.93 -0.35 -6.16
C GLY A 20 -10.49 0.19 -6.20
N PRO A 21 -10.09 0.87 -7.30
CA PRO A 21 -8.76 1.44 -7.44
C PRO A 21 -8.47 2.50 -6.37
N PHE A 22 -7.21 2.62 -5.97
CA PHE A 22 -6.74 3.73 -5.13
C PHE A 22 -6.86 5.04 -5.92
N ALA A 23 -7.47 6.06 -5.31
CA ALA A 23 -7.61 7.37 -5.94
C ALA A 23 -6.32 8.20 -5.76
N THR A 24 -5.68 8.06 -4.61
CA THR A 24 -4.40 8.70 -4.31
C THR A 24 -3.40 7.70 -3.74
N VAL A 25 -2.12 8.06 -3.75
CA VAL A 25 -1.07 7.25 -3.12
C VAL A 25 -1.34 7.10 -1.62
N GLU A 26 -1.88 8.12 -0.96
CA GLU A 26 -2.22 8.12 0.48
C GLU A 26 -3.27 7.07 0.85
N ASP A 27 -4.13 6.67 -0.09
CA ASP A 27 -5.10 5.60 0.16
C ASP A 27 -4.43 4.26 0.49
N LEU A 28 -3.15 4.07 0.16
CA LEU A 28 -2.39 2.89 0.60
C LEU A 28 -2.34 2.76 2.13
N GLN A 29 -2.47 3.85 2.89
CA GLN A 29 -2.55 3.82 4.35
C GLN A 29 -3.85 3.19 4.87
N LYS A 30 -4.90 3.11 4.05
CA LYS A 30 -6.16 2.44 4.38
C LYS A 30 -6.00 0.91 4.37
N VAL A 31 -4.91 0.39 3.80
CA VAL A 31 -4.61 -1.04 3.79
C VAL A 31 -4.04 -1.45 5.14
N SER A 32 -4.71 -2.39 5.81
CA SER A 32 -4.28 -2.90 7.11
C SER A 32 -2.82 -3.40 7.08
N GLY A 33 -1.99 -2.85 7.97
CA GLY A 33 -0.55 -3.14 8.05
C GLY A 33 0.34 -2.19 7.24
N ILE A 34 -0.23 -1.17 6.57
CA ILE A 34 0.50 -0.04 5.99
C ILE A 34 0.29 1.18 6.89
N GLY A 35 1.07 1.25 7.98
CA GLY A 35 1.15 2.46 8.80
C GLY A 35 2.05 3.54 8.18
N THR A 36 2.15 4.69 8.84
CA THR A 36 2.97 5.86 8.40
C THR A 36 4.41 5.49 8.04
N ALA A 37 5.08 4.66 8.87
CA ALA A 37 6.46 4.23 8.62
C ALA A 37 6.59 3.40 7.32
N LYS A 38 5.68 2.43 7.11
CA LYS A 38 5.67 1.62 5.89
C LYS A 38 5.29 2.46 4.68
N PHE A 39 4.31 3.34 4.84
CA PHE A 39 3.89 4.25 3.80
C PHE A 39 5.04 5.15 3.33
N ALA A 40 5.86 5.69 4.23
CA ALA A 40 7.01 6.53 3.86
C ALA A 40 8.03 5.75 2.99
N ILE A 41 8.32 4.50 3.34
CA ILE A 41 9.21 3.62 2.56
C ILE A 41 8.62 3.35 1.17
N ILE A 42 7.31 3.10 1.08
CA ILE A 42 6.61 2.83 -0.18
C ILE A 42 6.60 4.10 -1.05
N LYS A 43 6.23 5.24 -0.47
CA LYS A 43 6.16 6.55 -1.15
C LYS A 43 7.51 6.93 -1.75
N SER A 44 8.62 6.68 -1.04
CA SER A 44 9.97 6.91 -1.54
C SER A 44 10.35 6.04 -2.75
N LYS A 45 9.72 4.88 -2.91
CA LYS A 45 9.98 3.92 -4.00
C LYS A 45 9.00 4.03 -5.18
N LEU A 46 7.88 4.73 -5.01
CA LEU A 46 6.96 5.01 -6.11
C LEU A 46 7.56 6.11 -6.97
N ARG A 47 7.97 5.77 -8.20
CA ARG A 47 8.23 6.76 -9.24
C ARG A 47 6.92 7.02 -9.97
N VAL A 48 6.53 8.29 -10.04
CA VAL A 48 5.43 8.80 -10.86
C VAL A 48 5.91 9.09 -12.27
#